data_AF-I2QQX2-F1
#
_entry.id   AF-I2QQX2-F1
#
_cell.length_a   1.000
_cell.length_b   1.000
_cell.length_c   1.000
_cell.angle_alpha   90.00
_cell.angle_beta   90.00
_cell.angle_gamma   90.00
#
_symmetry.space_group_name_H-M   'P 1'
#
loop_
_entity.id
_entity.type
_entity.pdbx_description
1 polymer ?
#
loop_
_entity_poly.entity_id
_entity_poly.type
_entity_poly.pdbx_seq_one_letter_code
_entity_poly.pdbx_strand_id
1 'polypeptide(L)'
;MTRIIILLAIAVGLALPVTASRAAELVMFERAGCAWCARFNAEIAPIYAKTGESRAAPLRRVDLNGPLPADLAGIDPGAFTPTFVVVQEGREIGRIRGYPGDAFFFGLLDRILSSTGSELKGS
;
A
#
# COMPACT_ATOMS: atom_id res chain seq x y z
N MET A 1 9.50 -57.96 26.25
CA MET A 1 8.17 -58.48 25.83
C MET A 1 7.22 -58.01 26.92
N THR A 2 6.32 -57.04 26.83
CA THR A 2 5.50 -56.38 25.80
C THR A 2 4.75 -55.34 26.68
N ARG A 3 4.58 -54.05 26.42
CA ARG A 3 4.62 -53.20 25.23
C ARG A 3 5.11 -51.84 25.70
N ILE A 4 6.06 -51.34 24.92
CA ILE A 4 6.57 -49.98 24.84
C ILE A 4 5.52 -48.96 25.30
N ILE A 5 5.84 -48.35 26.45
CA ILE A 5 5.61 -46.95 26.79
C ILE A 5 5.61 -46.13 25.50
N ILE A 6 4.59 -45.31 25.26
CA ILE A 6 4.75 -43.92 24.84
C ILE A 6 3.34 -43.36 24.68
N LEU A 7 3.07 -42.37 25.52
CA LEU A 7 1.93 -41.49 25.45
C LEU A 7 1.76 -41.01 24.01
N LEU A 8 0.65 -41.38 23.37
CA LEU A 8 0.16 -40.71 22.18
C LEU A 8 -0.43 -39.36 22.61
N ALA A 9 0.46 -38.46 23.07
CA ALA A 9 0.13 -37.06 23.22
C ALA A 9 -0.11 -36.54 21.80
N ILE A 10 -1.37 -36.47 21.43
CA ILE A 10 -1.86 -35.85 20.21
C ILE A 10 -1.46 -34.37 20.30
N ALA A 11 -0.25 -34.05 19.87
CA ALA A 11 0.17 -32.71 19.57
C ALA A 11 -0.50 -32.30 18.26
N VAL A 12 -1.79 -31.94 18.33
CA VAL A 12 -2.44 -31.15 17.29
C VAL A 12 -1.77 -29.78 17.36
N GLY A 13 -0.67 -29.63 16.63
CA GLY A 13 -0.04 -28.34 16.40
C GLY A 13 -1.06 -27.46 15.67
N LEU A 14 -1.58 -26.45 16.37
CA LEU A 14 -2.35 -25.36 15.76
C LEU A 14 -1.47 -24.69 14.70
N ALA A 15 -1.62 -25.10 13.45
CA ALA A 15 -1.12 -24.35 12.31
C ALA A 15 -2.02 -23.12 12.14
N LEU A 16 -1.74 -22.08 12.92
CA LEU A 16 -2.34 -20.76 12.69
C LEU A 16 -1.87 -20.28 11.31
N PRO A 17 -2.79 -19.88 10.42
CA PRO A 17 -2.39 -19.29 9.16
C PRO A 17 -1.65 -17.98 9.48
N VAL A 18 -0.35 -17.92 9.16
CA VAL A 18 0.39 -16.68 9.14
C VAL A 18 -0.16 -15.87 7.98
N THR A 19 -1.12 -14.99 8.27
CA THR A 19 -1.50 -13.93 7.34
C THR A 19 -0.32 -12.97 7.27
N ALA A 20 0.49 -13.08 6.22
CA ALA A 20 1.51 -12.09 5.93
C ALA A 20 0.80 -10.74 5.76
N SER A 21 0.95 -9.84 6.73
CA SER A 21 0.39 -8.48 6.61
C SER A 21 1.06 -7.82 5.41
N ARG A 22 0.24 -7.41 4.46
CA ARG A 22 0.72 -6.80 3.23
C ARG A 22 1.10 -5.35 3.55
N ALA A 23 2.38 -5.02 3.35
CA ALA A 23 2.87 -3.66 3.54
C ALA A 23 2.00 -2.65 2.78
N ALA A 24 1.84 -1.45 3.33
CA ALA A 24 1.15 -0.40 2.63
C ALA A 24 1.90 -0.03 1.35
N GLU A 25 1.19 0.39 0.32
CA GLU A 25 1.74 0.84 -0.96
C GLU A 25 1.15 2.22 -1.29
N LEU A 26 1.96 3.12 -1.84
CA LEU A 26 1.48 4.34 -2.47
C LEU A 26 1.27 4.08 -3.95
N VAL A 27 0.04 3.82 -4.35
CA VAL A 27 -0.32 3.54 -5.74
C VAL A 27 -0.58 4.84 -6.49
N MET A 28 0.27 5.19 -7.45
CA MET A 28 0.07 6.27 -8.39
C MET A 28 -0.65 5.74 -9.63
N PHE A 29 -1.88 6.16 -9.83
CA PHE A 29 -2.61 5.95 -11.07
C PHE A 29 -2.31 7.07 -12.07
N GLU A 30 -1.84 6.69 -13.25
CA GLU A 30 -1.42 7.61 -14.32
C GLU A 30 -1.99 7.23 -15.68
N ARG A 31 -1.91 8.15 -16.65
CA ARG A 31 -2.26 7.94 -18.06
C ARG A 31 -1.22 8.62 -18.94
N ALA A 32 -1.05 8.10 -20.15
CA ALA A 32 -0.30 8.78 -21.20
C ALA A 32 -0.80 10.22 -21.41
N GLY A 33 0.14 11.16 -21.60
CA GLY A 33 -0.18 12.59 -21.80
C GLY A 33 -0.45 13.40 -20.51
N CYS A 34 -0.38 12.77 -19.33
CA CYS A 34 -0.57 13.46 -18.06
C CYS A 34 0.65 14.34 -17.69
N ALA A 35 0.55 15.65 -17.93
CA ALA A 35 1.60 16.62 -17.60
C ALA A 35 1.96 16.64 -16.10
N TRP A 36 0.96 16.52 -15.23
CA TRP A 36 1.15 16.49 -13.77
C TRP A 36 1.81 15.21 -13.28
N CYS A 37 1.57 14.08 -13.96
CA CYS A 37 2.25 12.82 -13.70
C CYS A 37 3.73 12.96 -14.05
N ALA A 38 4.04 13.53 -15.22
CA ALA A 38 5.42 13.80 -15.63
C ALA A 38 6.13 14.73 -14.64
N ARG A 39 5.44 15.76 -14.14
CA ARG A 39 5.98 16.66 -13.11
C ARG A 39 6.32 15.93 -11.82
N PHE A 40 5.40 15.13 -11.28
CA PHE A 40 5.68 14.27 -10.12
C PHE A 40 6.87 13.33 -10.37
N ASN A 41 6.97 12.76 -11.57
CA ASN A 41 8.04 11.84 -11.95
C ASN A 41 9.41 12.52 -12.04
N ALA A 42 9.46 13.80 -12.39
CA ALA A 42 10.67 14.58 -12.42
C ALA A 42 11.10 15.06 -11.03
N GLU A 43 10.14 15.49 -10.21
CA GLU A 43 10.43 16.15 -8.91
C GLU A 43 10.54 15.16 -7.76
N ILE A 44 9.61 14.21 -7.65
CA ILE A 44 9.44 13.37 -6.44
C ILE A 44 9.91 11.95 -6.63
N ALA A 45 9.52 11.29 -7.72
CA ALA A 45 9.83 9.88 -7.93
C ALA A 45 11.33 9.51 -7.77
N PRO A 46 12.31 10.33 -8.20
CA PRO A 46 13.73 10.02 -8.05
C PRO A 46 14.22 10.07 -6.59
N ILE A 47 13.55 10.86 -5.74
CA ILE A 47 13.93 11.04 -4.33
C ILE A 47 13.06 10.21 -3.39
N TYR A 48 11.86 9.81 -3.80
CA TYR A 48 10.86 9.16 -2.95
C TYR A 48 11.43 7.92 -2.25
N ALA A 49 12.15 7.06 -2.97
CA ALA A 49 12.73 5.82 -2.41
C ALA A 49 13.70 6.05 -1.22
N LYS A 50 14.14 7.28 -0.99
CA LYS A 50 15.05 7.66 0.11
C LYS A 50 14.31 8.23 1.32
N THR A 51 13.01 8.46 1.22
CA THR A 51 12.23 9.13 2.28
C THR A 51 11.70 8.14 3.32
N GLY A 52 11.17 8.66 4.44
CA GLY A 52 10.52 7.83 5.46
C GLY A 52 9.18 7.29 4.98
N GLU A 53 8.43 8.10 4.25
CA GLU A 53 7.14 7.77 3.64
C GLU A 53 7.28 6.59 2.69
N SER A 54 8.35 6.52 1.87
CA SER A 54 8.56 5.35 1.01
C SER A 54 8.88 4.07 1.76
N ARG A 55 9.42 4.13 2.98
CA ARG A 55 9.60 2.93 3.81
C ARG A 55 8.27 2.43 4.35
N ALA A 56 7.34 3.34 4.65
CA ALA A 56 6.00 3.01 5.10
C ALA A 56 5.08 2.58 3.94
N ALA A 57 5.18 3.25 2.79
CA ALA A 57 4.37 3.04 1.59
C ALA A 57 5.22 3.20 0.32
N PRO A 58 5.85 2.13 -0.18
CA PRO A 58 6.61 2.17 -1.44
C PRO A 58 5.74 2.60 -2.62
N LEU A 59 6.32 3.36 -3.55
CA LEU A 59 5.62 3.87 -4.73
C LEU A 59 5.41 2.74 -5.74
N ARG A 60 4.16 2.51 -6.14
CA ARG A 60 3.78 1.63 -7.24
C ARG A 60 3.04 2.42 -8.30
N ARG A 61 3.38 2.20 -9.56
CA ARG A 61 2.74 2.87 -10.71
C ARG A 61 1.74 1.95 -11.38
N VAL A 62 0.61 2.52 -11.80
CA VAL A 62 -0.41 1.82 -12.58
C VAL A 62 -0.87 2.72 -13.72
N ASP A 63 -0.63 2.28 -14.95
CA ASP A 63 -1.15 2.95 -16.16
C ASP A 63 -2.61 2.54 -16.40
N LEU A 64 -3.51 3.52 -16.35
CA LEU A 64 -4.95 3.34 -16.56
C LEU A 64 -5.33 3.13 -18.03
N ASN A 65 -4.39 3.20 -18.96
CA ASN A 65 -4.62 2.76 -20.34
C ASN A 65 -4.68 1.22 -20.46
N GLY A 66 -4.21 0.50 -19.44
CA GLY A 66 -4.27 -0.96 -19.35
C GLY A 66 -5.32 -1.47 -18.36
N PRO A 67 -5.52 -2.80 -18.27
CA PRO A 67 -6.35 -3.38 -17.23
C PRO A 67 -5.75 -3.12 -15.85
N LEU A 68 -6.61 -2.88 -14.86
CA LEU A 68 -6.16 -2.78 -13.46
C LEU A 68 -5.60 -4.14 -12.99
N PRO A 69 -4.47 -4.13 -12.24
CA PRO A 69 -3.97 -5.32 -11.59
C PRO A 69 -5.05 -5.97 -10.70
N ALA A 70 -5.10 -7.31 -10.68
CA ALA A 70 -6.14 -8.05 -9.96
C ALA A 70 -6.20 -7.71 -8.46
N ASP A 71 -5.04 -7.42 -7.88
CA ASP A 71 -4.91 -7.05 -6.47
C ASP A 71 -5.37 -5.61 -6.15
N LEU A 72 -5.70 -4.82 -7.18
CA LEU A 72 -6.29 -3.49 -7.08
C LEU A 72 -7.71 -3.43 -7.65
N ALA A 73 -8.34 -4.57 -7.95
CA ALA A 73 -9.66 -4.61 -8.57
C ALA A 73 -10.77 -3.93 -7.75
N GLY A 74 -10.59 -3.82 -6.42
CA GLY A 74 -11.49 -3.09 -5.52
C GLY A 74 -11.17 -1.61 -5.32
N ILE A 75 -10.12 -1.10 -5.98
CA ILE A 75 -9.68 0.29 -5.84
C ILE A 75 -10.18 1.10 -7.03
N ASP A 76 -11.01 2.12 -6.78
CA ASP A 76 -11.43 3.08 -7.80
C ASP A 76 -10.32 4.13 -8.05
N PRO A 77 -9.66 4.12 -9.23
CA PRO A 77 -8.61 5.07 -9.55
C PRO A 77 -9.15 6.51 -9.71
N GLY A 78 -10.46 6.68 -9.90
CA GLY A 78 -11.11 7.95 -10.14
C GLY A 78 -10.85 8.54 -11.54
N ALA A 79 -11.35 9.76 -11.75
CA ALA A 79 -11.33 10.42 -13.05
C ALA A 79 -10.06 11.22 -13.36
N PHE A 80 -9.23 11.51 -12.35
CA PHE A 80 -8.11 12.45 -12.46
C PHE A 80 -6.76 11.73 -12.35
N THR A 81 -5.77 12.23 -13.09
CA THR A 81 -4.38 11.77 -13.01
C THR A 81 -3.42 12.95 -12.75
N PRO A 82 -2.40 12.79 -11.90
CA PRO A 82 -2.16 11.61 -11.07
C PRO A 82 -3.16 11.55 -9.91
N THR A 83 -3.59 10.34 -9.55
CA THR A 83 -4.22 10.08 -8.25
C THR A 83 -3.33 9.12 -7.49
N PHE A 84 -3.01 9.47 -6.24
CA PHE A 84 -2.20 8.65 -5.36
C PHE A 84 -3.12 8.03 -4.30
N VAL A 85 -3.14 6.70 -4.22
CA VAL A 85 -3.96 5.97 -3.26
C VAL A 85 -3.02 5.19 -2.35
N VAL A 86 -3.12 5.40 -1.04
CA VAL A 86 -2.44 4.55 -0.07
C VAL A 86 -3.29 3.32 0.15
N VAL A 87 -2.75 2.16 -0.22
CA VAL A 87 -3.42 0.87 -0.13
C VAL A 87 -2.74 0.04 0.95
N GLN A 88 -3.50 -0.45 1.92
CA GLN A 88 -3.04 -1.37 2.95
C GLN A 88 -3.96 -2.58 2.99
N GLU A 89 -3.39 -3.79 2.94
CA GLU A 89 -4.16 -5.05 2.94
C GLU A 89 -5.26 -5.09 1.86
N GLY A 90 -4.96 -4.54 0.67
CA GLY A 90 -5.89 -4.49 -0.46
C GLY A 90 -7.01 -3.46 -0.33
N ARG A 91 -6.99 -2.63 0.73
CA ARG A 91 -7.98 -1.59 0.98
C ARG A 91 -7.35 -0.21 0.85
N GLU A 92 -8.10 0.73 0.28
CA GLU A 92 -7.74 2.14 0.34
C GLU A 92 -7.90 2.68 1.77
N ILE A 93 -6.84 3.31 2.28
CA ILE A 93 -6.83 4.01 3.58
C ILE A 93 -6.72 5.53 3.42
N GLY A 94 -6.47 6.01 2.21
CA GLY A 94 -6.50 7.44 1.89
C GLY A 94 -6.03 7.73 0.47
N ARG A 95 -6.32 8.95 -0.01
CA ARG A 95 -5.90 9.38 -1.36
C ARG A 95 -5.52 10.85 -1.47
N ILE A 96 -4.68 11.15 -2.45
CA ILE A 96 -4.29 12.48 -2.89
C ILE A 96 -4.66 12.61 -4.36
N ARG A 97 -5.39 13.66 -4.72
CA ARG A 97 -5.83 13.93 -6.10
C ARG A 97 -5.01 15.06 -6.69
N GLY A 98 -4.35 14.80 -7.81
CA GLY A 98 -3.47 15.73 -8.48
C GLY A 98 -2.13 15.92 -7.78
N TYR A 99 -1.28 16.76 -8.38
CA TYR A 99 0.05 17.08 -7.86
C TYR A 99 0.33 18.59 -8.01
N PRO A 100 -0.01 19.42 -7.01
CA PRO A 100 0.24 20.87 -7.05
C PRO A 100 1.69 21.23 -6.71
N GLY A 101 2.42 20.33 -6.03
CA GLY A 101 3.80 20.52 -5.61
C GLY A 101 4.21 19.57 -4.48
N ASP A 102 5.51 19.56 -4.17
CA ASP A 102 6.17 18.68 -3.21
C ASP A 102 5.66 18.84 -1.78
N ALA A 103 5.62 20.06 -1.26
CA ALA A 103 5.21 20.34 0.13
C ALA A 103 3.76 19.89 0.40
N PHE A 104 2.87 20.11 -0.57
CA PHE A 104 1.49 19.64 -0.49
C PHE A 104 1.41 18.11 -0.53
N PHE A 105 2.18 17.48 -1.42
CA PHE A 105 2.19 16.04 -1.57
C PHE A 105 2.66 15.36 -0.27
N PHE A 106 3.82 15.74 0.28
CA PHE A 106 4.35 15.14 1.49
C PHE A 106 3.48 15.42 2.72
N GLY A 107 2.95 16.64 2.87
CA GLY A 107 2.07 16.97 4.00
C GLY A 107 0.74 16.20 4.00
N LEU A 108 0.19 15.91 2.81
CA LEU A 108 -1.02 15.08 2.70
C LEU A 108 -0.71 13.60 2.93
N LEU A 109 0.42 13.11 2.40
CA LEU A 109 0.83 11.72 2.56
C LEU A 109 1.13 11.41 4.03
N ASP A 110 1.86 12.28 4.72
CA ASP A 110 2.16 12.15 6.14
C ASP A 110 0.89 12.07 7.00
N ARG A 111 -0.13 12.86 6.68
CA ARG A 111 -1.44 12.78 7.35
C ARG A 111 -2.09 11.40 7.20
N ILE A 112 -2.10 10.85 5.99
CA ILE A 112 -2.71 9.53 5.71
C ILE A 112 -1.94 8.41 6.45
N LEU A 113 -0.61 8.46 6.40
CA LEU A 113 0.23 7.46 7.05
C LEU A 113 0.14 7.55 8.58
N SER A 114 0.00 8.76 9.13
CA SER A 114 -0.12 8.98 10.57
C SER A 114 -1.50 8.62 11.12
N SER A 115 -2.60 8.81 10.37
CA SER A 115 -3.95 8.43 10.83
C SER A 115 -4.11 6.92 10.98
N THR A 116 -3.43 6.16 10.12
CA THR A 116 -3.42 4.68 10.14
C THR A 116 -2.81 4.12 11.44
N GLY A 117 -1.87 4.85 12.06
CA GLY A 117 -1.32 4.49 13.37
C GLY A 117 -2.31 4.67 14.54
N SER A 118 -3.38 5.43 14.36
CA SER A 118 -4.41 5.67 15.38
C SER A 118 -5.55 4.65 15.34
N GLU A 119 -5.89 4.10 14.17
CA GLU A 119 -6.95 3.07 14.04
C GLU A 119 -6.49 1.69 14.56
N LEU A 120 -5.19 1.37 14.50
CA LEU A 120 -4.65 0.12 15.02
C LEU A 120 -4.51 0.07 16.56
N LYS A 121 -4.87 1.15 17.27
CA LYS A 121 -4.79 1.23 18.74
C LYS A 121 -6.17 1.22 19.43
N GLY A 122 -7.25 0.93 18.69
CA GLY A 122 -8.60 0.95 19.25
C GLY A 122 -9.53 -0.09 18.63
N SER A 123 -9.44 -1.33 19.09
CA SER A 123 -10.59 -2.21 19.32
C SER A 123 -10.25 -3.30 20.32
#